data_AF-A0A9N9HZP6-F1
#
_entry.id   AF-A0A9N9HZP6-F1
#
_cell.length_a   1.000
_cell.length_b   1.000
_cell.length_c   1.000
_cell.angle_alpha   90.00
_cell.angle_beta   90.00
_cell.angle_gamma   90.00
#
_symmetry.space_group_name_H-M   'P 1'
#
loop_
_entity.id
_entity.type
_entity.pdbx_description
1 polymer ?
#
loop_
_entity_poly.entity_id
_entity_poly.type
_entity_poly.pdbx_seq_one_letter_code
_entity_poly.pdbx_strand_id
1 'polypeptide(L)' 'MTSVSHTRVSIDSGSVLSSLSRITQEVPVKQRFVISKMILNNFKSYFGKQEIGPFHKSFSAV' A
#
# COMPACT_ATOMS: atom_id res chain seq x y z
N MET A 1 39.10 17.90 40.98
CA MET A 1 39.60 17.36 39.69
C MET A 1 39.21 15.90 39.64
N THR A 2 38.10 15.56 38.98
CA THR A 2 37.72 14.14 38.82
C THR A 2 37.12 13.94 37.43
N SER A 3 37.84 13.13 36.66
CA SER A 3 37.67 12.89 35.22
C SER A 3 36.44 12.03 34.94
N VAL A 4 35.61 12.44 33.98
CA VAL A 4 34.45 11.66 33.51
C VAL A 4 34.87 10.77 32.34
N SER A 5 34.87 9.46 32.58
CA SER A 5 35.14 8.43 31.58
C SER A 5 34.02 8.37 30.55
N HIS A 6 34.32 8.65 29.29
CA HIS A 6 33.37 8.48 28.18
C HIS A 6 33.42 7.03 27.71
N THR A 7 32.38 6.26 28.02
CA THR A 7 32.20 4.91 27.48
C THR A 7 31.88 5.02 25.99
N ARG A 8 32.81 4.60 25.12
CA ARG A 8 32.54 4.48 23.69
C ARG A 8 31.66 3.26 23.44
N VAL A 9 30.43 3.51 23.01
CA VAL A 9 29.52 2.49 22.50
C VAL A 9 30.03 2.05 21.13
N SER A 10 30.59 0.84 21.06
CA SER A 10 30.97 0.19 19.81
C SER A 10 29.71 -0.28 19.10
N ILE A 11 29.30 0.42 18.04
CA ILE A 11 28.17 0.02 17.21
C ILE A 11 28.68 -1.00 16.19
N ASP A 12 28.42 -2.27 16.45
CA ASP A 12 28.80 -3.35 15.54
C ASP A 12 27.91 -3.29 14.29
N SER A 13 28.50 -2.86 13.17
CA SER A 13 27.80 -2.56 11.91
C SER A 13 27.22 -3.80 11.22
N GLY A 14 27.54 -5.00 11.72
CA GLY A 14 27.15 -6.27 11.10
C GLY A 14 25.73 -6.74 11.39
N SER A 15 25.06 -6.25 12.44
CA SER A 15 23.75 -6.81 12.86
C SER A 15 22.54 -6.24 12.11
N VAL A 16 22.62 -5.01 11.60
CA VAL A 16 21.51 -4.29 10.94
C VAL A 16 21.14 -4.86 9.57
N LEU A 17 22.05 -5.55 8.88
CA LEU A 17 21.76 -6.14 7.57
C LEU A 17 20.88 -7.40 7.67
N SER A 18 20.90 -8.08 8.83
CA SER A 18 20.13 -9.32 9.04
C SER A 18 18.63 -9.08 9.27
N SER A 19 18.23 -7.88 9.68
CA SER A 19 16.84 -7.54 9.99
C SER A 19 16.05 -6.99 8.79
N LEU A 20 16.74 -6.50 7.76
CA LEU A 20 16.13 -5.99 6.51
C LEU A 20 15.50 -7.10 5.65
N SER A 21 15.87 -8.36 5.86
CA SER A 21 15.39 -9.50 5.08
C SER A 21 14.00 -10.03 5.49
N ARG A 22 13.39 -9.50 6.58
CA ARG A 22 12.09 -9.97 7.09
C ARG A 22 10.85 -9.34 6.43
N ILE A 23 11.02 -8.38 5.51
CA ILE A 23 9.87 -7.63 4.95
C ILE A 23 9.17 -8.40 3.82
N THR A 24 9.80 -9.40 3.21
CA THR A 24 9.20 -10.17 2.12
C THR A 24 8.60 -11.49 2.62
N GLN A 25 7.70 -11.42 3.60
CA GLN A 25 6.78 -12.55 3.79
C GLN A 25 5.81 -12.52 2.61
N GLU A 26 5.92 -13.51 1.71
CA GLU A 26 5.03 -13.68 0.57
C GLU A 26 3.64 -14.09 1.04
N VAL A 27 2.87 -13.12 1.56
CA VAL A 27 1.47 -13.31 1.86
C VAL A 27 0.77 -13.57 0.52
N PRO A 28 0.10 -14.71 0.32
CA PRO A 28 -0.57 -14.98 -0.93
C PRO A 28 -1.56 -13.85 -1.22
N VAL A 29 -1.38 -13.19 -2.37
CA VAL A 29 -2.20 -12.03 -2.75
C VAL A 29 -3.64 -12.49 -2.94
N LYS A 30 -4.48 -12.27 -1.93
CA LYS A 30 -5.90 -12.58 -1.99
C LYS A 30 -6.55 -11.72 -3.08
N GLN A 31 -6.99 -12.36 -4.15
CA GLN A 31 -7.70 -11.70 -5.24
C GLN A 31 -9.01 -11.10 -4.72
N ARG A 32 -9.28 -9.85 -5.11
CA ARG A 32 -10.52 -9.12 -4.77
C ARG A 32 -11.37 -9.00 -6.01
N PHE A 33 -12.68 -9.18 -5.86
CA PHE A 33 -13.64 -8.85 -6.92
C PHE A 33 -13.74 -7.32 -7.04
N VAL A 34 -13.54 -6.79 -8.24
CA VAL A 34 -13.51 -5.35 -8.53
C VAL A 34 -14.43 -5.00 -9.69
N ILE A 35 -15.06 -3.84 -9.61
CA ILE A 35 -15.94 -3.32 -10.67
C ILE A 35 -15.06 -2.78 -11.79
N SER A 36 -15.27 -3.25 -13.02
CA SER A 36 -14.54 -2.77 -14.20
C SER A 36 -15.16 -1.50 -14.79
N LYS A 37 -16.48 -1.52 -14.97
CA LYS A 37 -17.30 -0.41 -15.46
C LYS A 37 -18.76 -0.55 -15.05
N MET A 38 -19.49 0.54 -15.10
CA MET A 38 -20.93 0.62 -14.88
C MET A 38 -21.60 1.16 -16.14
N ILE A 39 -22.69 0.55 -16.58
CA ILE A 39 -23.47 1.00 -17.74
C ILE A 39 -24.89 1.34 -17.28
N LEU A 40 -25.30 2.58 -17.49
CA LEU A 40 -26.65 3.07 -17.21
C LEU A 40 -27.40 3.18 -18.54
N ASN A 41 -28.47 2.42 -18.72
CA ASN A 41 -29.27 2.43 -19.94
C ASN A 41 -30.66 3.01 -19.67
N ASN A 42 -30.92 4.21 -20.19
CA ASN A 42 -32.14 4.99 -19.99
C ASN A 42 -32.51 5.12 -18.51
N PHE A 43 -31.51 5.35 -17.67
CA PHE A 43 -31.68 5.40 -16.23
C PHE A 43 -31.66 6.85 -15.77
N LYS A 44 -32.66 7.25 -14.95
CA LYS A 44 -32.90 8.57 -14.34
C LYS A 44 -31.93 9.69 -14.76
N SER A 45 -32.46 10.78 -15.32
CA SER A 45 -31.68 11.93 -15.81
C SER A 45 -30.63 11.63 -16.89
N TYR A 46 -30.33 10.36 -17.20
CA TYR A 46 -29.49 9.96 -18.33
C TYR A 46 -30.34 9.29 -19.41
N PHE A 47 -30.48 9.98 -20.55
CA PHE A 47 -31.06 9.40 -21.76
C PHE A 47 -30.01 8.59 -22.53
N GLY A 48 -30.43 7.46 -23.10
CA GLY A 48 -29.54 6.58 -23.85
C GLY A 48 -28.63 5.75 -22.96
N LYS A 49 -27.41 5.46 -23.43
CA LYS A 49 -26.45 4.58 -22.76
C LYS A 49 -25.27 5.39 -22.23
N GLN A 50 -25.14 5.46 -20.91
CA GLN A 50 -24.01 6.09 -20.23
C GLN A 50 -23.05 5.01 -19.69
N GLU A 51 -21.78 5.11 -20.04
CA GLU A 51 -20.72 4.27 -19.47
C GLU A 51 -19.92 5.08 -18.43
N ILE A 52 -19.65 4.48 -17.27
CA ILE A 52 -18.87 5.07 -16.17
C ILE A 52 -17.75 4.09 -15.79
N GLY A 53 -16.52 4.58 -15.78
CA GLY A 53 -15.31 3.81 -15.51
C GLY A 53 -14.16 4.19 -16.46
N PRO A 54 -12.94 3.68 -16.24
CA PRO A 54 -12.57 2.58 -15.35
C PRO A 54 -12.48 2.98 -13.86
N PHE A 55 -12.89 2.08 -12.97
CA PHE A 55 -12.75 2.28 -11.52
C PHE A 55 -11.40 1.79 -11.00
N HIS A 56 -10.82 2.55 -10.06
CA HIS A 56 -9.59 2.16 -9.41
C HIS A 56 -9.85 1.11 -8.31
N LYS A 57 -8.93 0.15 -8.16
CA LYS A 57 -9.06 -1.04 -7.28
C LYS A 57 -9.26 -0.70 -5.80
N SER A 58 -8.84 0.50 -5.38
CA SER A 58 -8.91 0.93 -3.98
C SER A 58 -9.94 2.03 -3.76
N PHE A 59 -9.98 3.03 -4.63
CA PHE A 59 -10.80 4.22 -4.39
C PHE A 59 -11.07 4.97 -5.69
N SER A 60 -12.33 5.29 -5.93
CA SER A 60 -12.78 6.20 -6.97
C SER A 60 -13.77 7.19 -6.33
N ALA A 61 -13.68 8.47 -6.67
CA ALA A 61 -14.64 9.48 -6.24
C ALA A 61 -15.68 9.74 -7.34
N VAL A 62 -16.85 10.23 -6.93
CA VAL A 62 -17.99 10.56 -7.81
C VAL A 62 -18.24 12.06 -7.76
#